data_AF-A0A0Q6W2H0-F1
#
_entry.id   AF-A0A0Q6W2H0-F1
#
_cell.length_a   1.000
_cell.length_b   1.000
_cell.length_c   1.000
_cell.angle_alpha   90.00
_cell.angle_beta   90.00
_cell.angle_gamma   90.00
#
_symmetry.space_group_name_H-M   'P 1'
#
loop_
_entity.id
_entity.type
_entity.pdbx_description
1 polymer ?
#
loop_
_entity_poly.entity_id
_entity_poly.type
_entity_poly.pdbx_seq_one_letter_code
_entity_poly.pdbx_strand_id
1 'polypeptide(L)' 'MPYEDGMLLLFDVLEKTMVVSFRDTIKMIGPFEDQRSAIEAGDKDCRDRGWANDEELFQAQMPASAAEGSGM' A
#
# COMPACT_ATOMS: atom_id res chain seq x y z
N MET A 1 1.47 9.48 2.39
CA MET A 1 2.77 9.40 3.06
C MET A 1 3.57 8.32 2.37
N PRO A 2 4.87 8.54 2.11
CA PRO A 2 5.72 7.51 1.53
C PRO A 2 5.86 6.35 2.52
N TYR A 3 6.24 5.17 2.01
CA TYR A 3 6.68 4.09 2.88
C TYR A 3 7.90 4.54 3.69
N GLU A 4 7.90 4.29 5.00
CA GLU A 4 9.01 4.63 5.91
C GLU A 4 9.99 3.45 6.03
N ASP A 5 11.27 3.75 6.28
CA ASP A 5 12.26 2.73 6.63
C ASP A 5 11.81 1.91 7.85
N GLY A 6 11.89 0.59 7.75
CA GLY A 6 11.44 -0.33 8.81
C GLY A 6 9.97 -0.75 8.73
N MET A 7 9.22 -0.30 7.73
CA MET A 7 7.93 -0.90 7.38
C MET A 7 8.14 -2.30 6.77
N LEU A 8 7.34 -3.28 7.21
CA LEU A 8 7.34 -4.64 6.65
C LEU A 8 5.91 -5.12 6.42
N LEU A 9 5.63 -5.56 5.20
CA LEU A 9 4.49 -6.43 4.89
C LEU A 9 5.03 -7.84 4.59
N LEU A 10 4.66 -8.79 5.42
CA LEU A 10 5.09 -10.19 5.31
C LEU A 10 3.88 -11.11 5.30
N PHE A 11 3.78 -11.94 4.27
CA PHE A 11 2.79 -13.01 4.24
C PHE A 11 3.37 -14.27 4.88
N ASP A 12 2.78 -14.69 6.00
CA ASP A 12 3.04 -16.00 6.60
C ASP A 12 2.24 -17.06 5.84
N VAL A 13 2.95 -17.96 5.16
CA VAL A 13 2.34 -19.05 4.36
C VAL A 13 1.75 -20.15 5.24
N LEU A 14 2.27 -20.35 6.45
CA LEU A 14 1.80 -21.39 7.36
C LEU A 14 0.47 -20.99 7.99
N GLU A 15 0.43 -19.79 8.57
CA GLU A 15 -0.76 -19.24 9.22
C GLU A 15 -1.70 -18.51 8.24
N LYS A 16 -1.29 -18.41 6.96
CA LYS A 16 -1.98 -17.66 5.91
C LYS A 16 -2.36 -16.24 6.33
N THR A 17 -1.45 -15.57 7.02
CA THR A 17 -1.72 -14.29 7.68
C THR A 17 -0.82 -13.21 7.11
N MET A 18 -1.36 -12.01 6.89
CA MET A 18 -0.57 -10.82 6.56
C MET A 18 -0.10 -10.16 7.84
N VAL A 19 1.21 -10.07 8.02
CA VAL A 19 1.86 -9.33 9.10
C VAL A 19 2.24 -7.96 8.57
N VAL A 20 1.64 -6.92 9.15
CA VAL A 20 1.98 -5.52 8.88
C VAL A 20 2.72 -4.99 10.10
N SER A 21 4.01 -4.70 9.93
CA SER A 21 4.85 -4.06 10.94
C SER A 21 5.10 -2.61 10.57
N PHE A 22 4.82 -1.70 11.50
CA PHE A 22 5.10 -0.28 11.35
C PHE A 22 5.45 0.35 12.70
N ARG A 23 6.62 0.99 12.77
CA ARG A 23 7.18 1.56 14.00
C ARG A 23 7.16 0.49 15.10
N ASP A 24 6.48 0.76 16.21
CA ASP A 24 6.36 -0.14 17.35
C ASP A 24 5.06 -0.98 17.33
N THR A 25 4.37 -1.03 16.18
CA THR A 25 3.09 -1.75 16.03
C THR A 25 3.21 -2.91 15.06
N ILE A 26 2.77 -4.09 15.51
CA ILE A 26 2.57 -5.26 14.66
C ILE A 26 1.07 -5.54 14.59
N LYS A 27 0.53 -5.61 13.38
CA LYS A 27 -0.85 -6.02 13.10
C LYS A 27 -0.84 -7.30 12.29
N MET A 28 -1.66 -8.25 12.70
CA MET A 28 -1.90 -9.49 11.95
C MET A 28 -3.30 -9.41 11.34
N ILE A 29 -3.41 -9.66 10.03
CA ILE A 29 -4.65 -9.63 9.27
C ILE A 29 -4.84 -11.00 8.64
N GLY A 30 -6.02 -11.59 8.74
CA GLY A 30 -6.33 -12.91 8.19
C GLY A 30 -7.01 -13.82 9.21
N PRO A 31 -7.02 -15.14 8.96
CA PRO A 31 -6.32 -15.84 7.87
C PRO A 31 -6.94 -15.59 6.48
N PHE A 32 -6.16 -15.81 5.43
CA PHE A 32 -6.55 -15.67 4.02
C PHE A 32 -6.56 -17.01 3.29
N GLU A 33 -7.31 -17.10 2.19
CA GLU A 33 -7.32 -18.30 1.35
C GLU A 33 -5.98 -18.48 0.60
N ASP A 34 -5.48 -17.37 0.06
CA ASP A 34 -4.28 -17.28 -0.76
C ASP A 34 -3.45 -16.01 -0.47
N GLN A 35 -2.23 -16.01 -0.99
CA GLN A 35 -1.27 -14.91 -0.82
C GLN A 35 -1.77 -13.60 -1.46
N ARG A 36 -2.52 -13.68 -2.56
CA ARG A 36 -2.98 -12.49 -3.29
C ARG A 36 -3.96 -11.70 -2.43
N SER A 37 -4.94 -12.38 -1.86
CA SER A 37 -5.93 -11.82 -0.95
C SER A 37 -5.26 -11.17 0.27
N ALA A 38 -4.19 -11.80 0.77
CA ALA A 38 -3.40 -11.25 1.87
C ALA A 38 -2.65 -9.96 1.49
N ILE A 39 -2.04 -9.92 0.30
CA ILE A 39 -1.35 -8.74 -0.24
C ILE A 39 -2.35 -7.59 -0.44
N GLU A 40 -3.50 -7.86 -1.05
CA GLU A 40 -4.54 -6.85 -1.27
C GLU A 40 -5.05 -6.25 0.05
N ALA A 41 -5.24 -7.07 1.09
CA ALA A 41 -5.63 -6.61 2.41
C ALA A 41 -4.53 -5.79 3.12
N GLY A 42 -3.27 -6.20 2.97
CA GLY A 42 -2.12 -5.45 3.49
C GLY A 42 -1.98 -4.08 2.83
N ASP A 43 -2.04 -4.02 1.50
CA ASP A 43 -1.99 -2.78 0.73
C ASP A 43 -3.16 -1.86 1.11
N LYS A 44 -4.37 -2.42 1.24
CA LYS A 44 -5.52 -1.66 1.72
C LYS A 44 -5.31 -1.07 3.12
N ASP A 45 -4.75 -1.82 4.08
CA ASP A 45 -4.46 -1.29 5.42
C ASP A 45 -3.46 -0.12 5.37
N CYS A 46 -2.46 -0.20 4.49
CA CYS A 46 -1.52 0.89 4.23
C CYS A 46 -2.23 2.12 3.64
N ARG A 47 -3.05 1.93 2.59
CA ARG A 47 -3.80 3.03 1.95
C ARG A 47 -4.80 3.70 2.89
N ASP A 48 -5.50 2.94 3.73
CA ASP A 48 -6.47 3.48 4.69
C ASP A 48 -5.78 4.35 5.76
N ARG A 49 -4.47 4.18 5.97
CA ARG A 49 -3.61 5.05 6.81
C ARG A 49 -2.99 6.22 6.04
N GLY A 50 -3.33 6.35 4.75
CA GLY A 50 -2.80 7.36 3.85
C GLY A 50 -1.40 7.06 3.33
N TRP A 51 -0.96 5.79 3.34
CA TRP A 51 0.33 5.39 2.78
C TRP A 51 0.19 5.03 1.30
N ALA A 52 1.17 5.45 0.52
CA ALA A 52 1.25 5.19 -0.91
C ALA A 52 2.73 5.10 -1.31
N ASN A 53 3.02 4.37 -2.38
CA ASN A 53 4.39 4.33 -2.89
C ASN A 53 4.78 5.69 -3.52
N ASP A 54 6.07 5.93 -3.69
CA ASP A 54 6.56 7.22 -4.20
C ASP A 54 6.04 7.53 -5.61
N GLU A 55 5.77 6.51 -6.44
CA GLU A 55 5.17 6.67 -7.77
C GLU A 55 3.71 7.13 -7.71
N GLU A 56 2.93 6.58 -6.78
CA GLU A 56 1.53 6.93 -6.53
C GLU A 56 1.41 8.33 -5.91
N LEU A 57 2.33 8.69 -5.02
CA LEU A 57 2.42 10.05 -4.48
C LEU A 57 2.80 11.06 -5.56
N PHE A 58 3.74 10.70 -6.43
CA PHE A 58 4.14 11.53 -7.56
C PHE A 58 2.99 11.74 -8.56
N GLN A 59 2.19 10.70 -8.82
CA GLN A 59 0.99 10.81 -9.68
C GLN A 59 -0.14 11.61 -9.03
N ALA A 60 -0.37 11.47 -7.73
CA ALA A 60 -1.39 12.23 -7.00
C ALA A 60 -1.07 13.73 -6.87
N GLN A 61 0.21 14.11 -6.96
CA GLN A 61 0.67 15.49 -6.86
C GLN A 61 0.67 16.23 -8.21
N MET A 62 0.53 15.53 -9.34
CA MET A 62 0.42 16.14 -10.67
C MET A 62 -1.03 16.58 -10.95
N PRO A 63 -1.31 17.88 -11.17
CA PRO A 63 -2.66 18.30 -11.59
C PRO A 63 -2.92 17.82 -13.03
N ALA A 64 -4.12 17.28 -13.26
CA ALA A 64 -4.64 16.86 -14.56
C ALA A 64 -4.94 18.06 -15.50
N SER A 65 -3.96 18.93 -15.74
CA SER A 65 -4.14 20.18 -16.52
C SER A 65 -3.28 20.28 -17.79
N ALA A 66 -2.64 19.19 -18.24
CA ALA A 66 -1.81 19.22 -19.45
C ALA A 66 -2.39 18.43 -20.64
N ALA A 67 -3.72 18.23 -20.70
CA ALA A 67 -4.38 17.51 -21.80
C ALA A 67 -5.36 18.36 -22.63
N GLU A 68 -5.46 19.67 -22.39
CA GLU A 68 -6.28 20.56 -23.23
C GLU A 68 -5.48 21.81 -23.60
N GLY A 69 -4.94 21.83 -24.84
CA GLY A 69 -4.30 23.03 -25.35
C GLY A 69 -3.30 22.82 -26.47
N SER A 70 -3.76 22.36 -27.63
CA SER A 70 -3.17 22.82 -28.91
C SER A 70 -4.20 22.63 -30.02
N GLY A 71 -5.20 23.51 -30.02
CA GLY A 71 -5.82 23.90 -31.28
C GLY A 71 -4.83 24.77 -32.04
N MET A 72 -4.51 24.35 -33.27
CA MET A 72 -4.38 25.19 -34.46
C MET A 72 -4.25 24.28 -35.68
#